data_AF-A0A1M5YJ10-F1
#
_entry.id   AF-A0A1M5YJ10-F1
#
_cell.length_a   1.000
_cell.length_b   1.000
_cell.length_c   1.000
_cell.angle_alpha   90.00
_cell.angle_beta   90.00
_cell.angle_gamma   90.00
#
_symmetry.space_group_name_H-M   'P 1'
#
loop_
_entity.id
_entity.type
_entity.pdbx_description
1 polymer ?
#
loop_
_entity_poly.entity_id
_entity_poly.type
_entity_poly.pdbx_seq_one_letter_code
_entity_poly.pdbx_strand_id
1 'polypeptide(L)'
;MLVTYIYVYKLNNGCYYVGRTTRPHRRYNQHETGKGSAWTRLHGGAVLVECIPKTVKDEDEADAAENIKTLQLMQRYGWQKVRGGWFCGVDEVQTEKNLRHHGVFDLVAFPPPNPRIR
;
A
#
# COMPACT_ATOMS: atom_id res chain seq x y z
N MET A 1 21.86 1.57 9.34
CA MET A 1 21.08 1.49 8.08
C MET A 1 20.55 0.07 7.96
N LEU A 2 19.27 -0.06 7.65
CA LEU A 2 18.53 -1.31 7.49
C LEU A 2 18.10 -1.44 6.03
N VAL A 3 17.85 -2.67 5.58
CA VAL A 3 17.25 -2.93 4.26
C VAL A 3 15.86 -3.48 4.45
N THR A 4 14.87 -2.79 3.89
CA THR A 4 13.48 -3.25 3.82
C THR A 4 13.04 -3.33 2.36
N TYR A 5 12.05 -4.16 2.08
CA TYR A 5 11.45 -4.29 0.75
C TYR A 5 10.06 -3.72 0.81
N ILE A 6 9.77 -2.75 -0.07
CA ILE A 6 8.41 -2.26 -0.31
C ILE A 6 7.86 -3.05 -1.49
N TYR A 7 6.75 -3.74 -1.28
CA TYR A 7 6.10 -4.55 -2.30
C TYR A 7 4.67 -4.11 -2.56
N VAL A 8 4.21 -4.39 -3.78
CA VAL A 8 2.85 -4.10 -4.23
C VAL A 8 2.25 -5.38 -4.82
N TYR A 9 1.11 -5.77 -4.28
CA TYR A 9 0.23 -6.75 -4.90
C TYR A 9 -0.89 -6.07 -5.66
N LYS A 10 -1.12 -6.50 -6.89
CA LYS A 10 -2.38 -6.28 -7.59
C LYS A 10 -3.34 -7.41 -7.20
N LEU A 11 -4.58 -7.05 -6.91
CA LEU A 11 -5.64 -7.94 -6.49
C LEU A 11 -6.77 -7.92 -7.53
N ASN A 12 -7.76 -8.78 -7.35
CA ASN A 12 -8.97 -8.73 -8.17
C ASN A 12 -9.70 -7.38 -8.03
N ASN A 13 -10.58 -7.08 -8.99
CA ASN A 13 -11.42 -5.86 -9.04
C ASN A 13 -10.63 -4.54 -9.04
N GLY A 14 -9.39 -4.58 -9.52
CA GLY A 14 -8.51 -3.42 -9.59
C GLY A 14 -8.01 -2.93 -8.24
N CYS A 15 -8.10 -3.75 -7.19
CA CYS A 15 -7.59 -3.41 -5.87
C CYS A 15 -6.07 -3.62 -5.79
N TYR A 16 -5.42 -2.90 -4.89
CA TYR A 16 -3.99 -3.02 -4.62
C TYR A 16 -3.71 -3.12 -3.12
N TYR A 17 -2.63 -3.82 -2.79
CA TYR A 17 -2.09 -3.86 -1.44
C TYR A 17 -0.61 -3.50 -1.45
N VAL A 18 -0.22 -2.56 -0.60
CA VAL A 18 1.18 -2.20 -0.35
C VAL A 18 1.58 -2.78 0.99
N GLY A 19 2.79 -3.33 1.03
CA GLY A 19 3.37 -3.83 2.26
C GLY A 19 4.87 -3.61 2.35
N ARG A 20 5.42 -3.69 3.56
CA ARG A 20 6.87 -3.80 3.78
C ARG A 20 7.30 -5.12 4.41
N THR A 21 8.53 -5.54 4.15
CA THR A 21 9.13 -6.72 4.78
C THR A 21 10.65 -6.73 4.67
N THR A 22 11.34 -7.33 5.64
CA THR A 22 12.78 -7.66 5.54
C THR A 22 13.03 -9.06 4.99
N ARG A 23 11.97 -9.86 4.76
CA ARG A 23 12.04 -11.27 4.32
C ARG A 23 11.04 -11.54 3.18
N PRO A 24 11.31 -11.09 1.95
CA PRO A 24 10.34 -11.11 0.84
C PRO A 24 9.85 -12.52 0.49
N HIS A 25 10.72 -13.53 0.45
CA HIS A 25 10.30 -14.92 0.16
C HIS A 25 9.32 -15.48 1.20
N ARG A 26 9.59 -15.25 2.50
CA ARG A 26 8.67 -15.67 3.56
C ARG A 26 7.32 -14.96 3.43
N ARG A 27 7.34 -13.67 3.10
CA ARG A 27 6.12 -12.87 2.93
C ARG A 27 5.31 -13.32 1.72
N TYR A 28 5.97 -13.62 0.61
CA TYR A 28 5.35 -14.21 -0.57
C TYR A 28 4.61 -15.51 -0.21
N ASN A 29 5.28 -16.45 0.46
CA ASN A 29 4.66 -17.70 0.89
C ASN A 29 3.46 -17.52 1.84
N GLN A 30 3.46 -16.49 2.69
CA GLN A 30 2.30 -16.18 3.53
C GLN A 30 1.07 -15.76 2.71
N HIS A 31 1.25 -14.99 1.65
CA HIS A 31 0.15 -14.58 0.78
C HIS A 31 -0.39 -15.76 -0.03
N GLU A 32 0.51 -16.59 -0.59
CA GLU A 32 0.13 -17.82 -1.31
C GLU A 32 -0.64 -18.82 -0.43
N THR A 33 -0.30 -18.91 0.85
CA THR A 33 -0.96 -19.81 1.81
C THR A 33 -2.21 -19.22 2.46
N GLY A 34 -2.73 -18.09 1.96
CA GLY A 34 -3.95 -17.45 2.49
C GLY A 34 -3.78 -16.78 3.86
N LYS A 35 -2.53 -16.61 4.32
CA LYS A 35 -2.13 -15.90 5.55
C LYS A 35 -1.68 -14.45 5.26
N GLY A 36 -2.14 -13.91 4.13
CA GLY A 36 -1.97 -12.51 3.73
C GLY A 36 -2.73 -11.54 4.63
N SER A 37 -2.66 -10.25 4.31
CA SER A 37 -3.47 -9.23 5.00
C SER A 37 -4.97 -9.49 4.79
N ALA A 38 -5.81 -8.94 5.69
CA ALA A 38 -7.26 -9.02 5.54
C ALA A 38 -7.73 -8.52 4.17
N TRP A 39 -7.14 -7.42 3.67
CA TRP A 39 -7.44 -6.88 2.34
C TRP A 39 -7.07 -7.84 1.19
N THR A 40 -5.90 -8.46 1.24
CA THR A 40 -5.50 -9.44 0.22
C THR A 40 -6.38 -10.69 0.23
N ARG A 41 -6.84 -11.13 1.41
CA ARG A 41 -7.78 -12.25 1.53
C ARG A 41 -9.17 -11.90 1.02
N LEU A 42 -9.63 -10.68 1.28
CA LEU A 42 -10.96 -10.19 0.87
C LEU A 42 -11.10 -10.17 -0.65
N HIS A 43 -10.08 -9.68 -1.37
CA HIS A 43 -10.14 -9.56 -2.82
C HIS A 43 -9.55 -10.76 -3.56
N GLY A 44 -8.61 -11.49 -2.98
CA GLY A 44 -7.94 -12.62 -3.62
C GLY A 44 -7.15 -12.22 -4.88
N GLY A 45 -6.66 -13.23 -5.60
CA GLY A 45 -5.96 -13.03 -6.87
C GLY A 45 -4.67 -12.20 -6.76
N ALA A 46 -3.93 -12.37 -5.66
CA ALA A 46 -2.74 -11.57 -5.40
C ALA A 46 -1.61 -11.88 -6.39
N VAL A 47 -1.31 -10.92 -7.25
CA VAL A 47 -0.16 -10.96 -8.18
C VAL A 47 0.85 -9.91 -7.74
N LEU A 48 2.08 -10.35 -7.44
CA LEU A 48 3.17 -9.45 -7.06
C LEU A 48 3.58 -8.63 -8.30
N VAL A 49 3.36 -7.31 -8.27
CA VAL A 49 3.67 -6.42 -9.40
C VAL A 49 4.89 -5.54 -9.17
N GLU A 50 5.31 -5.38 -7.92
CA GLU A 50 6.48 -4.61 -7.55
C GLU A 50 7.07 -5.14 -6.24
N CYS A 51 8.40 -5.19 -6.15
CA CYS A 51 9.14 -5.47 -4.91
C CYS A 51 10.51 -4.79 -5.01
N ILE A 52 10.68 -3.67 -4.31
CA ILE A 52 11.88 -2.83 -4.43
C ILE A 52 12.62 -2.76 -3.09
N PRO A 53 13.93 -3.04 -3.05
CA PRO A 53 14.72 -2.84 -1.85
C PRO A 53 14.91 -1.33 -1.56
N LYS A 54 14.84 -0.97 -0.29
CA LYS A 54 15.04 0.37 0.25
C LYS A 54 16.03 0.29 1.41
N THR A 55 17.10 1.08 1.32
CA THR A 55 17.99 1.32 2.46
C THR A 55 17.44 2.47 3.27
N VAL A 56 17.20 2.24 4.55
CA VAL A 56 16.57 3.20 5.49
C VAL A 56 17.43 3.33 6.74
N LYS A 57 17.30 4.42 7.47
CA LYS A 57 18.05 4.67 8.71
C LYS A 57 17.50 3.83 9.85
N ASP A 58 16.18 3.80 9.98
CA ASP A 58 15.42 3.21 11.08
C ASP A 58 14.05 2.67 10.60
N GLU A 59 13.25 2.18 11.54
CA GLU A 59 11.90 1.67 11.27
C GLU A 59 10.90 2.77 10.91
N ASP A 60 11.07 3.99 11.42
CA ASP A 60 10.18 5.11 11.10
C ASP A 60 10.29 5.50 9.62
N GLU A 61 11.52 5.53 9.08
CA GLU A 61 11.76 5.73 7.65
C GLU A 61 11.22 4.55 6.82
N ALA A 62 11.23 3.33 7.35
CA ALA A 62 10.63 2.16 6.70
C ALA A 62 9.10 2.27 6.61
N ASP A 63 8.43 2.70 7.69
CA ASP A 63 6.99 2.96 7.72
C ASP A 63 6.62 4.12 6.78
N ALA A 64 7.39 5.20 6.81
CA ALA A 64 7.19 6.33 5.90
C ALA A 64 7.28 5.89 4.43
N ALA A 65 8.25 5.04 4.07
CA ALA A 65 8.39 4.53 2.71
C ALA A 65 7.18 3.71 2.24
N GLU A 66 6.62 2.86 3.11
CA GLU A 66 5.41 2.10 2.84
C GLU A 66 4.18 3.01 2.68
N ASN A 67 4.01 3.99 3.58
CA ASN A 67 2.90 4.93 3.55
C ASN A 67 2.94 5.83 2.31
N ILE A 68 4.12 6.36 1.94
CA ILE A 68 4.31 7.15 0.71
C ILE A 68 3.90 6.33 -0.51
N LYS A 69 4.35 5.07 -0.60
CA LYS A 69 3.98 4.20 -1.72
C LYS A 69 2.48 3.94 -1.76
N THR A 70 1.86 3.73 -0.60
CA THR A 70 0.41 3.56 -0.47
C THR A 70 -0.33 4.78 -1.01
N LEU A 71 0.03 5.99 -0.56
CA LEU A 71 -0.58 7.24 -0.99
C LEU A 71 -0.40 7.49 -2.50
N GLN A 72 0.77 7.20 -3.07
CA GLN A 72 1.01 7.30 -4.52
C GLN A 72 0.04 6.42 -5.33
N LEU A 73 -0.21 5.19 -4.86
CA LEU A 73 -1.16 4.30 -5.51
C LEU A 73 -2.61 4.73 -5.27
N MET A 74 -2.93 5.26 -4.08
CA MET A 74 -4.25 5.83 -3.79
C MET A 74 -4.58 7.02 -4.71
N GLN A 75 -3.63 7.92 -4.95
CA GLN A 75 -3.79 9.01 -5.92
C GLN A 75 -4.05 8.51 -7.33
N ARG A 76 -3.40 7.39 -7.71
CA ARG A 76 -3.46 6.85 -9.06
C ARG A 76 -4.71 6.02 -9.34
N TYR A 77 -5.14 5.21 -8.37
CA TYR A 77 -6.17 4.19 -8.56
C TYR A 77 -7.43 4.43 -7.73
N GLY A 78 -7.46 5.51 -6.93
CA GLY A 78 -8.50 5.80 -5.96
C GLY A 78 -8.18 5.19 -4.60
N TRP A 79 -8.32 5.99 -3.54
CA TRP A 79 -7.99 5.55 -2.19
C TRP A 79 -8.86 4.38 -1.72
N GLN A 80 -10.09 4.26 -2.23
CA GLN A 80 -10.99 3.14 -1.95
C GLN A 80 -10.42 1.80 -2.41
N LYS A 81 -9.58 1.78 -3.47
CA LYS A 81 -9.03 0.56 -4.07
C LYS A 81 -7.68 0.11 -3.51
N VAL A 82 -7.06 0.89 -2.63
CA VAL A 82 -5.69 0.64 -2.18
C VAL A 82 -5.63 0.57 -0.67
N ARG A 83 -4.88 -0.40 -0.12
CA ARG A 83 -4.60 -0.51 1.32
C ARG A 83 -3.12 -0.80 1.57
N GLY A 84 -2.59 -0.34 2.70
CA GLY A 84 -1.19 -0.53 3.08
C GLY A 84 -0.81 0.36 4.27
N GLY A 85 0.27 0.02 4.98
CA GLY A 85 0.75 0.79 6.14
C GLY A 85 -0.36 1.18 7.12
N TRP A 86 -0.45 2.46 7.45
CA TRP A 86 -1.48 3.04 8.34
C TRP A 86 -2.92 2.95 7.79
N PHE A 87 -3.07 2.69 6.51
CA PHE A 87 -4.33 2.61 5.78
C PHE A 87 -4.64 1.15 5.40
N CYS A 88 -4.33 0.19 6.27
CA CYS A 88 -4.55 -1.23 6.00
C CYS A 88 -5.93 -1.76 6.41
N GLY A 89 -6.75 -0.93 7.07
CA GLY A 89 -8.11 -1.28 7.50
C GLY A 89 -9.02 -1.59 6.31
N VAL A 90 -9.82 -2.66 6.40
CA VAL A 90 -10.71 -3.07 5.29
C VAL A 90 -11.93 -2.16 5.15
N ASP A 91 -12.33 -1.48 6.22
CA ASP A 91 -13.45 -0.54 6.24
C ASP A 91 -13.05 0.81 5.61
N GLU A 92 -13.88 1.30 4.69
CA GLU A 92 -13.66 2.58 4.01
C GLU A 92 -13.82 3.76 4.96
N VAL A 93 -14.79 3.72 5.90
CA VAL A 93 -15.01 4.79 6.86
C VAL A 93 -13.80 4.95 7.78
N GLN A 94 -13.24 3.84 8.28
CA GLN A 94 -12.01 3.87 9.06
C GLN A 94 -10.81 4.36 8.24
N THR A 95 -10.73 3.95 6.97
CA THR A 95 -9.64 4.38 6.07
C THR A 95 -9.70 5.89 5.83
N GLU A 96 -10.88 6.43 5.55
CA GLU A 96 -11.10 7.87 5.41
C GLU A 96 -10.74 8.62 6.69
N LYS A 97 -11.18 8.15 7.86
CA LYS A 97 -10.82 8.76 9.15
C LYS A 97 -9.30 8.79 9.35
N ASN A 98 -8.59 7.72 9.01
CA ASN A 98 -7.12 7.68 9.10
C ASN A 98 -6.49 8.67 8.12
N LEU A 99 -6.97 8.74 6.87
CA LEU A 99 -6.47 9.69 5.86
C LEU A 99 -6.66 11.15 6.33
N ARG A 100 -7.81 11.47 6.93
CA ARG A 100 -8.08 12.79 7.51
C ARG A 100 -7.22 13.08 8.73
N HIS A 101 -7.06 12.10 9.63
CA HIS A 101 -6.22 12.22 10.82
C HIS A 101 -4.76 12.55 10.46
N HIS A 102 -4.25 11.96 9.39
CA HIS A 102 -2.91 12.23 8.88
C HIS A 102 -2.82 13.45 7.92
N GLY A 103 -3.93 14.16 7.68
CA GLY A 103 -3.95 15.36 6.84
C GLY A 103 -3.69 15.11 5.35
N VAL A 104 -3.91 13.89 4.87
CA VAL A 104 -3.60 13.47 3.49
C VAL A 104 -4.83 13.12 2.66
N PHE A 105 -6.04 13.30 3.20
CA PHE A 105 -7.28 12.94 2.49
C PHE A 105 -7.45 13.71 1.17
N ASP A 106 -7.26 15.03 1.18
CA ASP A 106 -7.47 15.85 -0.03
C ASP A 106 -6.50 15.47 -1.15
N LEU A 107 -5.27 15.06 -0.77
CA LEU A 107 -4.26 14.60 -1.73
C LEU A 107 -4.71 13.38 -2.54
N VAL A 108 -5.54 12.51 -1.96
CA VAL A 108 -5.96 11.25 -2.58
C VAL A 108 -7.41 11.26 -3.06
N ALA A 109 -8.25 12.14 -2.51
CA ALA A 109 -9.63 12.35 -2.95
C ALA A 109 -9.70 13.26 -4.18
N PHE A 110 -8.79 14.24 -4.27
CA PHE A 110 -8.73 15.22 -5.35
C PHE A 110 -7.29 15.30 -5.89
N PRO A 111 -6.78 14.23 -6.54
CA PRO A 111 -5.43 14.26 -7.07
C PRO A 111 -5.29 15.42 -8.08
N PRO A 112 -4.14 16.13 -8.08
CA PRO A 112 -3.94 17.24 -9.01
C PRO A 112 -4.06 16.74 -10.46
N PRO A 113 -4.58 17.57 -11.38
CA PRO A 113 -4.71 17.19 -12.78
C PRO A 113 -3.35 16.76 -13.34
N ASN A 114 -3.35 15.66 -14.09
CA ASN A 114 -2.13 15.06 -14.61
C ASN A 114 -1.38 16.08 -15.49
N PRO A 115 -0.15 16.50 -15.13
CA PRO A 115 0.59 17.52 -15.87
C PRO A 115 1.02 17.08 -17.28
N ARG A 116 0.79 15.82 -17.65
CA ARG A 116 1.13 15.23 -18.96
C ARG A 116 0.03 15.35 -20.01
N ILE A 117 -1.09 16.00 -19.71
CA ILE A 117 -2.10 16.36 -20.72
C ILE A 117 -1.93 17.85 -21.02
N ARG A 118 -1.18 18.15 -22.08
CA ARG A 118 -1.20 19.43 -22.79
C ARG A 118 -1.64 19.17 -24.21
#